data_AF-A0A2D6WQA7-F1
#
_entry.id   AF-A0A2D6WQA7-F1
#
_cell.length_a   1.000
_cell.length_b   1.000
_cell.length_c   1.000
_cell.angle_alpha   90.00
_cell.angle_beta   90.00
_cell.angle_gamma   90.00
#
_symmetry.space_group_name_H-M   'P 1'
#
loop_
_entity.id
_entity.type
_entity.pdbx_description
1 polymer ?
#
loop_
_entity_poly.entity_id
_entity_poly.type
_entity_poly.pdbx_seq_one_letter_code
_entity_poly.pdbx_strand_id
1 'polypeptide(L)'
;MSKTWLERAVDYYGRIEGDRWDTDIVLPIAFLPAGFGILMIMSGDAGSMFFGALCCLWGLVVFSLFLRNEHRVYLEEKKAKNDLKAKNKQMEYLERLGATDEEDR
;
A
#
# COMPACT_ATOMS: atom_id res chain seq x y z
N MET A 1 -1.12 -15.70 -18.04
CA MET A 1 -2.32 -15.84 -17.18
C MET A 1 -3.15 -14.56 -17.30
N SER A 2 -4.42 -14.67 -17.69
CA SER A 2 -5.35 -13.54 -17.66
C SER A 2 -5.63 -13.18 -16.20
N LYS A 3 -5.46 -11.91 -15.84
CA LYS A 3 -5.80 -11.41 -14.51
C LYS A 3 -7.30 -11.62 -14.27
N THR A 4 -7.67 -12.14 -13.10
CA THR A 4 -9.08 -12.36 -12.74
C THR A 4 -9.81 -11.01 -12.60
N TRP A 5 -11.15 -11.02 -12.66
CA TRP A 5 -11.96 -9.80 -12.50
C TRP A 5 -11.70 -9.11 -11.15
N LEU A 6 -11.45 -9.91 -10.11
CA LEU A 6 -11.12 -9.45 -8.77
C LEU A 6 -9.76 -8.74 -8.76
N GLU A 7 -8.74 -9.31 -9.41
CA GLU A 7 -7.44 -8.67 -9.56
C GLU A 7 -7.51 -7.36 -10.35
N ARG A 8 -8.42 -7.26 -11.34
CA ARG A 8 -8.65 -6.01 -12.07
C ARG A 8 -9.34 -4.95 -11.21
N ALA A 9 -10.37 -5.32 -10.45
CA ALA A 9 -11.04 -4.40 -9.53
C ALA A 9 -10.05 -3.89 -8.46
N VAL A 10 -9.23 -4.79 -7.92
CA VAL A 10 -8.15 -4.48 -6.97
C VAL A 10 -7.09 -3.56 -7.58
N ASP A 11 -6.61 -3.83 -8.80
CA ASP A 11 -5.66 -2.95 -9.50
C ASP A 11 -6.28 -1.58 -9.86
N TYR A 12 -7.59 -1.52 -10.10
CA TYR A 12 -8.30 -0.27 -10.41
C TYR A 12 -8.42 0.63 -9.18
N TYR A 13 -8.84 0.07 -8.03
CA TYR A 13 -8.84 0.79 -6.76
C TYR A 13 -7.43 1.21 -6.33
N GLY A 14 -6.44 0.32 -6.46
CA GLY A 14 -5.04 0.65 -6.16
C GLY A 14 -4.40 1.68 -7.10
N ARG A 15 -5.01 2.00 -8.24
CA ARG A 15 -4.58 3.09 -9.15
C ARG A 15 -5.31 4.41 -8.91
N ILE A 16 -6.55 4.37 -8.43
CA ILE A 16 -7.35 5.57 -8.21
C ILE A 16 -6.81 6.37 -7.02
N GLU A 17 -6.36 5.70 -5.96
CA GLU A 17 -5.97 6.47 -4.78
C GLU A 17 -4.65 7.21 -4.94
N GLY A 18 -3.60 6.65 -5.55
CA GLY A 18 -2.30 7.32 -5.83
C GLY A 18 -1.50 7.84 -4.62
N ASP A 19 -2.19 8.32 -3.60
CA ASP A 19 -1.73 8.77 -2.31
C ASP A 19 -1.88 7.65 -1.29
N ARG A 20 -0.97 7.68 -0.32
CA ARG A 20 -0.99 6.81 0.86
C ARG A 20 -2.42 6.68 1.39
N TRP A 21 -2.87 5.45 1.51
CA TRP A 21 -4.09 5.15 2.23
C TRP A 21 -3.90 5.56 3.69
N ASP A 22 -4.70 6.53 4.14
CA ASP A 22 -4.62 7.03 5.51
C ASP A 22 -5.03 5.92 6.49
N THR A 23 -4.05 5.49 7.29
CA THR A 23 -4.16 4.34 8.18
C THR A 23 -5.30 4.52 9.18
N ASP A 24 -5.57 5.77 9.57
CA ASP A 24 -6.63 6.15 10.51
C ASP A 24 -8.05 5.95 9.96
N ILE A 25 -8.21 5.91 8.63
CA ILE A 25 -9.51 5.75 7.97
C ILE A 25 -9.72 4.28 7.59
N VAL A 26 -8.67 3.62 7.13
CA VAL A 26 -8.76 2.28 6.53
C VAL A 26 -8.89 1.17 7.59
N LEU A 27 -8.17 1.28 8.71
CA LEU A 27 -8.29 0.30 9.78
C LEU A 27 -9.73 0.23 10.32
N PRO A 28 -10.40 1.35 10.67
CA PRO A 28 -11.79 1.30 11.10
C PRO A 28 -12.72 0.70 10.04
N ILE A 29 -12.53 1.03 8.76
CA ILE A 29 -13.35 0.49 7.66
C ILE A 29 -13.15 -1.02 7.48
N ALA A 30 -11.97 -1.56 7.78
CA ALA A 30 -11.72 -3.00 7.72
C ALA A 30 -12.20 -3.73 8.99
N PHE A 31 -11.88 -3.19 10.17
CA PHE A 31 -12.09 -3.86 11.45
C PHE A 31 -13.51 -3.71 12.01
N LEU A 32 -14.19 -2.58 11.79
CA LEU A 32 -15.57 -2.40 12.27
C LEU A 32 -16.53 -3.39 11.61
N PRO A 33 -16.58 -3.53 10.26
CA PRO A 33 -17.45 -4.51 9.63
C PRO A 33 -17.05 -5.95 9.98
N ALA A 34 -15.76 -6.26 10.08
CA ALA A 34 -15.31 -7.58 10.50
C ALA A 34 -15.76 -7.90 11.95
N GLY A 35 -15.63 -6.95 12.87
CA GLY A 35 -16.09 -7.09 14.26
C GLY A 35 -17.60 -7.30 14.35
N PHE A 36 -18.39 -6.49 13.63
CA PHE A 36 -19.84 -6.69 13.53
C PHE A 36 -20.20 -8.02 12.86
N GLY A 37 -19.40 -8.46 11.87
CA GLY A 37 -19.57 -9.74 11.20
C GLY A 37 -19.43 -10.94 12.15
N ILE A 38 -18.42 -10.91 13.02
CA ILE A 38 -18.22 -11.93 14.05
C ILE A 38 -19.39 -11.95 15.03
N LEU A 39 -19.86 -10.78 15.47
CA LEU A 39 -21.03 -10.67 16.36
C LEU A 39 -22.30 -11.23 15.71
N MET A 40 -22.50 -10.97 14.40
CA MET A 40 -23.62 -11.53 13.64
C MET A 40 -23.53 -13.05 13.50
N ILE A 41 -22.32 -13.61 13.32
CA ILE A 41 -22.12 -15.07 13.31
C ILE A 41 -22.46 -15.67 14.68
N MET A 42 -22.09 -15.01 15.78
CA MET A 42 -22.39 -15.47 17.13
C MET A 42 -23.89 -15.42 17.48
N SER A 43 -24.70 -14.64 16.76
CA SER A 43 -26.14 -14.53 17.02
C SER A 43 -26.94 -15.81 16.69
N GLY A 44 -26.37 -16.74 15.91
CA GLY A 44 -26.95 -18.07 15.66
C GLY A 44 -28.08 -18.13 14.63
N ASP A 45 -28.58 -17.00 14.14
CA ASP A 45 -29.56 -16.97 13.05
C ASP A 45 -28.89 -17.19 11.69
N ALA A 46 -29.51 -17.99 10.82
CA ALA A 46 -28.92 -18.42 9.55
C ALA A 46 -28.69 -17.24 8.58
N GLY A 47 -29.60 -16.25 8.56
CA GLY A 47 -29.41 -15.04 7.78
C GLY A 47 -28.23 -14.21 8.30
N SER A 48 -28.21 -14.02 9.62
CA SER A 48 -27.17 -13.27 10.33
C SER A 48 -25.78 -13.90 10.17
N MET A 49 -25.67 -15.23 10.18
CA MET A 49 -24.43 -15.96 9.91
C MET A 49 -23.89 -15.72 8.50
N PHE A 50 -24.77 -15.72 7.48
CA PHE A 50 -24.37 -15.48 6.09
C PHE A 50 -23.88 -14.05 5.88
N PHE A 51 -24.63 -13.05 6.37
CA PHE A 51 -24.21 -11.65 6.30
C PHE A 51 -22.97 -11.36 7.15
N GLY A 52 -22.83 -12.05 8.29
CA GLY A 52 -21.64 -11.96 9.13
C GLY A 52 -20.39 -12.50 8.44
N ALA A 53 -20.49 -13.63 7.74
CA ALA A 53 -19.39 -14.17 6.94
C ALA A 53 -18.97 -13.24 5.80
N LEU A 54 -19.94 -12.59 5.13
CA LEU A 54 -19.67 -11.60 4.09
C LEU A 54 -18.97 -10.34 4.64
N CYS A 55 -19.35 -9.87 5.82
CA CYS A 55 -18.68 -8.74 6.48
C CYS A 55 -17.24 -9.07 6.88
N CYS A 56 -16.98 -10.29 7.36
CA CYS A 56 -15.64 -10.77 7.65
C CYS A 56 -14.77 -10.86 6.37
N LEU A 57 -15.35 -11.37 5.27
CA LEU A 57 -14.69 -11.41 3.97
C LEU A 57 -14.35 -10.02 3.45
N TRP A 58 -15.26 -9.06 3.60
CA TRP A 58 -15.02 -7.67 3.24
C TRP A 58 -13.84 -7.07 4.00
N GLY A 59 -13.81 -7.23 5.33
CA GLY A 59 -12.69 -6.76 6.15
C GLY A 59 -11.34 -7.34 5.72
N LEU A 60 -11.29 -8.63 5.38
CA LEU A 60 -10.08 -9.27 4.84
C LEU A 60 -9.66 -8.71 3.48
N VAL A 61 -10.61 -8.44 2.58
CA VAL A 61 -10.33 -7.85 1.26
C VAL A 61 -9.74 -6.45 1.43
N VAL A 62 -10.35 -5.59 2.24
CA VAL A 62 -9.85 -4.23 2.51
C VAL A 62 -8.48 -4.27 3.17
N PHE A 63 -8.27 -5.16 4.12
CA PHE A 63 -6.96 -5.33 4.77
C PHE A 63 -5.87 -5.79 3.79
N SER A 64 -6.20 -6.72 2.88
CA SER A 64 -5.27 -7.17 1.84
C SER A 64 -4.91 -6.05 0.85
N LEU A 65 -5.87 -5.18 0.52
CA LEU A 65 -5.66 -4.02 -0.32
C LEU A 65 -4.73 -3.01 0.36
N PHE A 66 -4.95 -2.77 1.65
CA PHE A 66 -4.12 -1.88 2.46
C PHE A 66 -2.66 -2.34 2.51
N LEU A 67 -2.41 -3.60 2.86
CA LEU A 67 -1.05 -4.16 2.90
C LEU A 67 -0.34 -4.08 1.55
N ARG A 68 -1.08 -4.30 0.46
CA ARG A 68 -0.53 -4.24 -0.90
C ARG A 68 -0.22 -2.80 -1.32
N ASN A 69 -0.98 -1.82 -0.85
CA ASN A 69 -0.71 -0.41 -1.08
C ASN A 69 0.52 0.06 -0.29
N GLU A 70 0.60 -0.24 1.00
CA GLU A 70 1.79 0.06 1.81
C GLU A 70 3.06 -0.56 1.21
N HIS A 71 2.97 -1.79 0.71
CA HIS A 71 4.11 -2.44 0.08
C HIS A 71 4.56 -1.73 -1.22
N ARG A 72 3.63 -1.21 -2.03
CA ARG A 72 3.98 -0.40 -3.22
C ARG A 72 4.63 0.92 -2.81
N VAL A 73 4.03 1.65 -1.88
CA VAL A 73 4.57 2.92 -1.38
C VAL A 73 5.97 2.70 -0.80
N TYR A 74 6.18 1.63 -0.05
CA TYR A 74 7.49 1.30 0.50
C TYR A 74 8.53 1.02 -0.59
N LEU A 75 8.16 0.31 -1.66
CA LEU A 75 9.05 0.07 -2.79
C LEU A 75 9.35 1.35 -3.59
N GLU A 76 8.38 2.25 -3.72
CA GLU A 76 8.56 3.56 -4.35
C GLU A 76 9.48 4.47 -3.52
N GLU A 77 9.27 4.56 -2.21
CA GLU A 77 10.17 5.31 -1.31
C GLU A 77 11.59 4.74 -1.33
N LYS A 78 11.74 3.41 -1.41
CA LYS A 78 13.06 2.76 -1.47
C LYS A 78 13.76 3.07 -2.80
N LYS A 79 13.04 3.11 -3.91
CA LYS A 79 13.59 3.53 -5.21
C LYS A 79 13.99 5.01 -5.21
N ALA A 80 13.12 5.88 -4.72
CA ALA A 80 13.40 7.31 -4.61
C ALA A 80 14.65 7.61 -3.77
N LYS A 81 14.82 6.90 -2.64
CA LYS A 81 16.03 7.02 -1.80
C LYS A 81 17.30 6.55 -2.50
N ASN A 82 17.21 5.49 -3.31
CA ASN A 82 18.38 5.00 -4.06
C ASN A 82 18.78 5.96 -5.19
N ASP A 83 17.82 6.53 -5.90
CA ASP A 83 18.08 7.51 -6.95
C ASP A 83 18.70 8.80 -6.39
N LEU A 84 18.22 9.28 -5.23
CA LEU A 84 18.83 10.41 -4.53
C LEU A 84 20.28 10.12 -4.11
N LYS A 85 20.56 8.91 -3.59
CA LYS A 85 21.93 8.51 -3.24
C LYS A 85 22.84 8.43 -4.46
N ALA A 86 22.34 7.95 -5.59
CA ALA A 86 23.10 7.89 -6.84
C ALA A 86 23.44 9.31 -7.35
N LYS A 87 22.46 10.22 -7.34
CA LYS A 87 22.67 11.62 -7.72
C LYS A 87 23.65 12.35 -6.80
N ASN A 88 23.56 12.16 -5.48
CA ASN A 88 24.51 12.77 -4.55
C ASN A 88 25.95 12.29 -4.79
N LYS A 89 26.14 10.99 -5.08
CA LYS A 89 27.48 10.48 -5.44
C LYS A 89 28.01 11.08 -6.75
N GLN A 90 27.14 11.30 -7.74
CA GLN A 90 27.54 11.95 -8.99
C GLN A 90 27.92 13.42 -8.78
N MET A 91 27.16 14.16 -7.97
CA MET A 91 27.49 15.53 -7.58
C MET A 91 28.82 15.60 -6.83
N GLU A 92 29.04 14.72 -5.85
CA GLU A 92 30.30 14.67 -5.08
C GLU A 92 31.50 14.32 -5.97
N TYR A 93 31.31 13.47 -6.97
CA TYR A 93 32.35 13.16 -7.95
C TYR A 93 32.67 14.36 -8.86
N LEU A 94 31.66 15.11 -9.28
CA LEU A 94 31.83 16.34 -10.08
C LEU A 94 32.50 17.45 -9.27
N GLU A 95 32.15 17.62 -7.99
CA GLU A 95 32.83 18.58 -7.10
C GLU A 95 34.31 18.23 -6.93
N ARG A 96 34.64 16.94 -6.79
CA ARG A 96 36.04 16.51 -6.70
C ARG A 96 36.81 16.79 -7.99
N LEU A 97 36.24 16.48 -9.15
CA LEU A 97 36.88 16.77 -10.45
C LEU A 97 37.06 18.28 -10.68
N GLY A 98 36.04 19.09 -10.36
CA GLY A 98 36.13 20.54 -10.48
C GLY A 98 37.15 21.17 -9.51
N ALA A 99 37.28 20.63 -8.30
CA ALA A 99 38.31 21.04 -7.36
C ALA A 99 39.73 20.65 -7.81
N THR A 100 39.88 19.57 -8.59
CA THR A 100 41.21 19.17 -9.12
C THR A 100 41.64 20.06 -10.27
N ASP A 101 40.70 20.53 -11.11
CA ASP A 101 40.99 21.46 -12.22
C ASP A 101 41.36 22.89 -11.75
N GLU A 102 40.97 23.30 -10.54
CA GLU A 102 41.37 24.59 -9.95
C GLU A 102 42.74 24.54 -9.24
N GLU A 103 43.19 23.37 -8.77
CA GLU A 103 44.51 23.20 -8.14
C GLU A 103 45.67 23.10 -9.15
N ASP A 104 45.38 22.70 -10.40
CA ASP A 104 46.37 22.54 -11.48
C ASP A 104 46.58 23.82 -12.33
N ARG A 105 46.03 24.98 -11.93
CA ARG A 105 46.12 26.26 -12.66
C ARG A 105 46.77 27.39 -11.86
#